data_AF-A0A1F7MU92-F1
#
_entry.id   AF-A0A1F7MU92-F1
#
_cell.length_a   1.000
_cell.length_b   1.000
_cell.length_c   1.000
_cell.angle_alpha   90.00
_cell.angle_beta   90.00
_cell.angle_gamma   90.00
#
_symmetry.space_group_name_H-M   'P 1'
#
loop_
_entity.id
_entity.type
_entity.pdbx_description
1 polymer ?
#
loop_
_entity_poly.entity_id
_entity_poly.type
_entity_poly.pdbx_seq_one_letter_code
_entity_poly.pdbx_strand_id
1 'polypeptide(L)'
;MKPRTSASSQGPRGGRDCAWTVLCTLTLLGLLAALPAEAQEAATEPAYRAFPLIGSRLAVWAVAQLHLNFAAFILGVPIFAVIIEIVGWRTGEGRYDWLSHELVKLTFAAFSTTALLGALLLFLFVGYYPRFWTYMTSIFFPTYWIYALLFFAETFTVYLWYYGWDWLAGPRKWIHVGLGVLSNLFGTAILVVANSWVTFMISPAGITESGALKGSVWAAINNFTWMPINIHRLIANIVFGGTIAAAYAAFRFLAAKTDEERARYDWMGYIGNFVALSAFIVLPFAGYYLGREIYAFNQTMGITMMGGFMSWLWIIQAILIGILFLGSNYYLWLGMERIPGSERYRKYVPPMLIVLTLGFMIWATPRSLVVTLDEARAMGGTHHPVLGVLGVMSAKNTVVNLMILTTFLSYILYRRANKVPTKPWVRTGMAVQWAAFGLAGAVVVFYGVYGYFVESIVRIGFSVYQVVAVLGALVLVMALDIPMFRGARSTGTIRWGTIAPRSQYVLILLAVTFTWLMGLMGFARSGIRQHWHVYGVMRDTSVDAVTPALGYAANVITLVTIAFFALVMFIFWLGGLAEKGTASAHGHAPAPAIAGGRAPDA
;
A
#
# COMPACT_ATOMS: atom_id res chain seq x y z
N MET A 1 29.46 45.94 57.32
CA MET A 1 29.58 44.47 57.55
C MET A 1 28.26 44.02 58.20
N LYS A 2 27.63 42.93 57.69
CA LYS A 2 26.22 42.45 57.91
C LYS A 2 25.11 43.26 57.22
N PRO A 3 23.93 42.65 56.90
CA PRO A 3 23.70 41.48 56.03
C PRO A 3 22.64 41.78 54.93
N ARG A 4 22.59 40.94 53.89
CA ARG A 4 21.52 40.96 52.86
C ARG A 4 20.18 40.55 53.50
N THR A 5 19.18 41.41 53.42
CA THR A 5 17.77 41.07 53.64
C THR A 5 17.09 40.78 52.31
N SER A 6 16.44 39.63 52.25
CA SER A 6 15.55 39.15 51.19
C SER A 6 14.34 40.07 51.00
N ALA A 7 14.05 40.45 49.76
CA ALA A 7 12.73 40.90 49.35
C ALA A 7 12.35 40.17 48.05
N SER A 8 11.41 39.25 48.18
CA SER A 8 10.71 38.59 47.08
C SER A 8 9.87 39.61 46.32
N SER A 9 10.12 39.81 45.03
CA SER A 9 9.13 40.34 44.10
C SER A 9 8.71 39.25 43.13
N GLN A 10 7.62 38.56 43.48
CA GLN A 10 6.85 37.80 42.51
C GLN A 10 6.23 38.81 41.53
N GLY A 11 6.77 38.89 40.32
CA GLY A 11 6.13 39.60 39.20
C GLY A 11 4.91 38.83 38.69
N PRO A 12 3.85 39.50 38.20
CA PRO A 12 2.58 38.88 37.90
C PRO A 12 2.67 38.01 36.64
N ARG A 13 2.79 36.69 36.81
CA ARG A 13 2.66 35.71 35.72
C ARG A 13 1.20 35.55 35.22
N GLY A 14 0.21 36.09 35.93
CA GLY A 14 -1.22 35.88 35.62
C GLY A 14 -1.79 36.67 34.42
N GLY A 15 -1.13 37.73 33.94
CA GLY A 15 -1.71 38.61 32.91
C GLY A 15 -1.69 38.03 31.48
N ARG A 16 -0.65 37.26 31.14
CA ARG A 16 -0.50 36.66 29.79
C ARG A 16 -1.37 35.44 29.59
N ASP A 17 -1.49 34.61 30.63
CA ASP A 17 -2.34 33.41 30.58
C ASP A 17 -3.82 33.80 30.55
N CYS A 18 -4.21 34.85 31.27
CA CYS A 18 -5.57 35.38 31.24
C CYS A 18 -5.92 35.98 29.87
N ALA A 19 -5.01 36.73 29.24
CA ALA A 19 -5.22 37.29 27.90
C ALA A 19 -5.37 36.21 26.82
N TRP A 20 -4.57 35.15 26.86
CA TRP A 20 -4.71 33.99 25.96
C TRP A 20 -6.01 33.24 26.18
N THR A 21 -6.39 33.04 27.45
CA THR A 21 -7.65 32.36 27.79
C THR A 21 -8.85 33.16 27.31
N VAL A 22 -8.84 34.48 27.50
CA VAL A 22 -9.89 35.40 27.02
C VAL A 22 -9.93 35.43 25.50
N LEU A 23 -8.79 35.48 24.80
CA LEU A 23 -8.74 35.45 23.34
C LEU A 23 -9.30 34.13 22.81
N CYS A 24 -8.88 32.97 23.34
CA CYS A 24 -9.40 31.68 22.95
C CYS A 24 -10.91 31.57 23.23
N THR A 25 -11.38 32.09 24.36
CA THR A 25 -12.80 32.08 24.74
C THR A 25 -13.62 32.98 23.82
N LEU A 26 -13.14 34.18 23.48
CA LEU A 26 -13.80 35.09 22.54
C LEU A 26 -13.78 34.55 21.11
N THR A 27 -12.72 33.87 20.70
CA THR A 27 -12.64 33.21 19.39
C THR A 27 -13.62 32.03 19.33
N LEU A 28 -13.71 31.24 20.40
CA LEU A 28 -14.66 30.13 20.53
C LEU A 28 -16.11 30.64 20.55
N LEU A 29 -16.39 31.70 21.32
CA LEU A 29 -17.72 32.33 21.38
C LEU A 29 -18.10 32.98 20.05
N GLY A 30 -17.15 33.61 19.35
CA GLY A 30 -17.33 34.17 18.02
C GLY A 30 -17.63 33.07 16.98
N LEU A 31 -16.91 31.95 17.03
CA LEU A 31 -17.21 30.76 16.23
C LEU A 31 -18.61 30.22 16.54
N LEU A 32 -18.93 30.02 17.82
CA LEU A 32 -20.23 29.53 18.28
C LEU A 32 -21.40 30.46 17.89
N ALA A 33 -21.16 31.78 17.85
CA ALA A 33 -22.14 32.77 17.44
C ALA A 33 -22.33 32.87 15.91
N ALA A 34 -21.36 32.42 15.12
CA ALA A 34 -21.45 32.34 13.65
C ALA A 34 -22.18 31.06 13.19
N LEU A 35 -22.15 29.98 13.98
CA LEU A 35 -22.81 28.71 13.67
C LEU A 35 -24.33 28.81 13.37
N PRO A 36 -25.15 29.64 14.05
CA PRO A 36 -26.57 29.75 13.77
C PRO A 36 -26.85 30.34 12.38
N ALA A 37 -26.04 31.28 11.90
CA ALA A 37 -26.19 31.87 10.57
C ALA A 37 -25.80 30.87 9.47
N GLU A 38 -24.67 30.17 9.63
CA GLU A 38 -24.27 29.09 8.72
C GLU A 38 -25.27 27.93 8.71
N ALA A 39 -25.87 27.60 9.87
CA ALA A 39 -26.89 26.55 9.98
C ALA A 39 -28.21 26.95 9.29
N GLN A 40 -28.61 28.21 9.38
CA GLN A 40 -29.80 28.74 8.70
C GLN A 40 -29.62 28.70 7.18
N GLU A 41 -28.44 29.09 6.68
CA GLU A 41 -28.10 29.05 5.25
C GLU A 41 -27.99 27.60 4.74
N ALA A 42 -27.45 26.70 5.56
CA ALA A 42 -27.38 25.26 5.28
C ALA A 42 -28.74 24.55 5.23
N ALA A 43 -29.79 25.13 5.82
CA ALA A 43 -31.15 24.59 5.81
C ALA A 43 -31.93 24.94 4.52
N THR A 44 -31.49 25.94 3.75
CA THR A 44 -32.20 26.50 2.58
C THR A 44 -32.06 25.70 1.27
N GLU A 45 -31.82 24.39 1.35
CA GLU A 45 -31.49 23.47 0.24
C GLU A 45 -30.26 23.85 -0.60
N PRO A 46 -29.18 23.06 -0.46
CA PRO A 46 -28.60 22.55 -1.70
C PRO A 46 -28.33 21.05 -1.65
N ALA A 47 -28.54 20.38 -2.78
CA ALA A 47 -28.15 18.99 -3.00
C ALA A 47 -26.64 18.73 -2.74
N TYR A 48 -25.83 19.80 -2.83
CA TYR A 48 -24.38 19.82 -2.59
C TYR A 48 -24.00 21.13 -1.90
N ARG A 49 -23.15 21.09 -0.87
CA ARG A 49 -22.59 22.30 -0.24
C ARG A 49 -21.15 22.49 -0.72
N ALA A 50 -20.68 23.74 -0.77
CA ALA A 50 -19.30 24.07 -1.14
C ALA A 50 -18.41 24.16 0.11
N PHE A 51 -17.28 23.45 0.10
CA PHE A 51 -16.24 23.55 1.13
C PHE A 51 -15.42 24.83 0.88
N PRO A 52 -15.14 25.63 1.92
CA PRO A 52 -14.46 26.91 1.75
C PRO A 52 -13.09 26.77 1.09
N LEU A 53 -12.77 27.68 0.18
CA LEU A 53 -11.46 27.89 -0.49
C LEU A 53 -10.98 26.79 -1.45
N ILE A 54 -11.14 25.52 -1.10
CA ILE A 54 -10.54 24.39 -1.84
C ILE A 54 -11.56 23.52 -2.61
N GLY A 55 -12.86 23.74 -2.39
CA GLY A 55 -13.94 22.96 -3.01
C GLY A 55 -14.20 21.61 -2.34
N SER A 56 -15.44 21.16 -2.39
CA SER A 56 -15.92 19.98 -1.65
C SER A 56 -15.31 18.68 -2.18
N ARG A 57 -15.14 18.61 -3.50
CA ARG A 57 -14.59 17.42 -4.17
C ARG A 57 -13.15 17.17 -3.75
N LEU A 58 -12.34 18.23 -3.68
CA LEU A 58 -10.95 18.14 -3.26
C LEU A 58 -10.83 17.80 -1.77
N ALA A 59 -11.61 18.46 -0.91
CA ALA A 59 -11.63 18.20 0.52
C ALA A 59 -11.98 16.73 0.82
N VAL A 60 -13.08 16.22 0.24
CA VAL A 60 -13.49 14.82 0.37
C VAL A 60 -12.43 13.88 -0.18
N TRP A 61 -11.87 14.16 -1.36
CA TRP A 61 -10.85 13.30 -1.96
C TRP A 61 -9.58 13.22 -1.10
N ALA A 62 -9.09 14.37 -0.60
CA ALA A 62 -7.88 14.43 0.21
C ALA A 62 -8.05 13.67 1.54
N VAL A 63 -9.17 13.87 2.23
CA VAL A 63 -9.47 13.15 3.48
C VAL A 63 -9.70 11.67 3.22
N ALA A 64 -10.44 11.31 2.16
CA ALA A 64 -10.65 9.91 1.79
C ALA A 64 -9.34 9.20 1.44
N GLN A 65 -8.42 9.87 0.74
CA GLN A 65 -7.12 9.30 0.39
C GLN A 65 -6.20 9.17 1.62
N LEU A 66 -6.19 10.15 2.53
CA LEU A 66 -5.47 10.04 3.81
C LEU A 66 -6.02 8.88 4.65
N HIS A 67 -7.34 8.81 4.81
CA HIS A 67 -8.01 7.72 5.51
C HIS A 67 -7.66 6.37 4.87
N LEU A 68 -7.68 6.28 3.53
CA LEU A 68 -7.36 5.05 2.80
C LEU A 68 -5.90 4.62 3.01
N ASN A 69 -4.94 5.55 3.03
CA ASN A 69 -3.55 5.21 3.30
C ASN A 69 -3.39 4.61 4.72
N PHE A 70 -3.98 5.26 5.73
CA PHE A 70 -3.97 4.75 7.10
C PHE A 70 -4.73 3.41 7.24
N ALA A 71 -5.90 3.28 6.62
CA ALA A 71 -6.67 2.04 6.59
C ALA A 71 -5.90 0.89 5.92
N ALA A 72 -5.18 1.17 4.82
CA ALA A 72 -4.34 0.18 4.15
C ALA A 72 -3.17 -0.26 5.04
N PHE A 73 -2.59 0.66 5.81
CA PHE A 73 -1.54 0.36 6.77
C PHE A 73 -2.04 -0.54 7.91
N ILE A 74 -3.14 -0.16 8.58
CA ILE A 74 -3.68 -0.93 9.71
C ILE A 74 -4.30 -2.27 9.28
N LEU A 75 -4.65 -2.45 8.01
CA LEU A 75 -5.11 -3.75 7.50
C LEU A 75 -3.92 -4.61 7.03
N GLY A 76 -2.92 -4.01 6.40
CA GLY A 76 -1.78 -4.72 5.82
C GLY A 76 -0.82 -5.28 6.86
N VAL A 77 -0.46 -4.47 7.87
CA VAL A 77 0.56 -4.84 8.88
C VAL A 77 0.15 -6.04 9.75
N PRO A 78 -1.08 -6.10 10.29
CA PRO A 78 -1.53 -7.24 11.08
C PRO A 78 -1.44 -8.59 10.38
N ILE A 79 -1.61 -8.62 9.05
CA ILE A 79 -1.61 -9.88 8.27
C ILE A 79 -0.25 -10.55 8.39
N PHE A 80 0.83 -9.81 8.17
CA PHE A 80 2.16 -10.40 8.26
C PHE A 80 2.70 -10.41 9.69
N ALA A 81 2.24 -9.52 10.58
CA ALA A 81 2.58 -9.58 12.00
C ALA A 81 2.09 -10.91 12.62
N VAL A 82 0.84 -11.32 12.41
CA VAL A 82 0.35 -12.60 12.94
C VAL A 82 1.08 -13.80 12.33
N ILE A 83 1.46 -13.73 11.04
CA ILE A 83 2.27 -14.79 10.40
C ILE A 83 3.64 -14.89 11.07
N ILE A 84 4.30 -13.75 11.32
CA ILE A 84 5.58 -13.68 12.01
C ILE A 84 5.44 -14.23 13.44
N GLU A 85 4.35 -13.91 14.13
CA GLU A 85 4.05 -14.41 15.46
C GLU A 85 3.86 -15.93 15.49
N ILE A 86 3.10 -16.48 14.52
CA ILE A 86 2.92 -17.92 14.35
C ILE A 86 4.27 -18.59 14.11
N VAL A 87 5.15 -18.00 13.30
CA VAL A 87 6.51 -18.49 13.09
C VAL A 87 7.28 -18.49 14.41
N GLY A 88 7.29 -17.39 15.15
CA GLY A 88 7.95 -17.29 16.46
C GLY A 88 7.43 -18.31 17.47
N TRP A 89 6.13 -18.51 17.54
CA TRP A 89 5.49 -19.50 18.40
C TRP A 89 5.86 -20.94 18.03
N ARG A 90 5.94 -21.25 16.73
CA ARG A 90 6.26 -22.61 16.24
C ARG A 90 7.75 -22.93 16.30
N THR A 91 8.63 -21.95 16.10
CA THR A 91 10.09 -22.15 16.13
C THR A 91 10.70 -21.94 17.51
N GLY A 92 10.00 -21.23 18.41
CA GLY A 92 10.54 -20.83 19.71
C GLY A 92 11.57 -19.70 19.64
N GLU A 93 11.74 -19.07 18.47
CA GLU A 93 12.72 -18.00 18.27
C GLU A 93 12.14 -16.63 18.66
N GLY A 94 12.60 -16.09 19.79
CA GLY A 94 12.09 -14.81 20.35
C GLY A 94 12.22 -13.58 19.43
N ARG A 95 13.10 -13.60 18.43
CA ARG A 95 13.23 -12.50 17.46
C ARG A 95 11.99 -12.26 16.62
N TYR A 96 11.26 -13.32 16.28
CA TYR A 96 10.03 -13.21 15.50
C TYR A 96 8.90 -12.70 16.38
N ASP A 97 8.79 -13.17 17.62
CA ASP A 97 7.80 -12.66 18.57
C ASP A 97 8.00 -11.16 18.85
N TRP A 98 9.25 -10.74 19.08
CA TRP A 98 9.62 -9.32 19.21
C TRP A 98 9.21 -8.51 17.97
N LEU A 99 9.55 -8.99 16.77
CA LEU A 99 9.23 -8.29 15.53
C LEU A 99 7.71 -8.15 15.34
N SER A 100 6.95 -9.20 15.63
CA SER A 100 5.48 -9.14 15.58
C SER A 100 4.96 -8.07 16.55
N HIS A 101 5.44 -8.07 17.79
CA HIS A 101 5.03 -7.09 18.80
C HIS A 101 5.29 -5.65 18.33
N GLU A 102 6.48 -5.37 17.79
CA GLU A 102 6.81 -4.04 17.25
C GLU A 102 5.88 -3.64 16.10
N LEU A 103 5.55 -4.55 15.20
CA LEU A 103 4.63 -4.28 14.09
C LEU A 103 3.18 -4.04 14.57
N VAL A 104 2.71 -4.80 15.55
CA VAL A 104 1.39 -4.60 16.16
C VAL A 104 1.33 -3.27 16.90
N LYS A 105 2.38 -2.91 17.63
CA LYS A 105 2.51 -1.60 18.30
C LYS A 105 2.38 -0.44 17.31
N LEU A 106 3.07 -0.52 16.17
CA LEU A 106 2.98 0.50 15.12
C LEU A 106 1.55 0.59 14.55
N THR A 107 0.87 -0.55 14.39
CA THR A 107 -0.52 -0.60 13.93
C THR A 107 -1.46 0.03 14.93
N PHE A 108 -1.29 -0.29 16.21
CA PHE A 108 -2.09 0.26 17.32
C PHE A 108 -1.99 1.79 17.38
N ALA A 109 -0.77 2.33 17.23
CA ALA A 109 -0.56 3.78 17.22
C ALA A 109 -1.27 4.50 16.05
N ALA A 110 -1.42 3.84 14.90
CA ALA A 110 -2.11 4.39 13.73
C ALA A 110 -3.64 4.20 13.76
N PHE A 111 -4.17 3.33 14.62
CA PHE A 111 -5.58 2.96 14.65
C PHE A 111 -6.48 4.18 14.98
N SER A 112 -6.11 4.95 16.00
CA SER A 112 -6.85 6.16 16.40
C SER A 112 -6.90 7.22 15.29
N THR A 113 -5.78 7.47 14.62
CA THR A 113 -5.72 8.41 13.48
C THR A 113 -6.61 7.93 12.33
N THR A 114 -6.63 6.62 12.06
CA THR A 114 -7.49 6.04 11.04
C THR A 114 -8.97 6.27 11.36
N ALA A 115 -9.37 6.04 12.61
CA ALA A 115 -10.74 6.24 13.08
C ALA A 115 -11.16 7.72 12.99
N LEU A 116 -10.30 8.65 13.42
CA LEU A 116 -10.56 10.09 13.34
C LEU A 116 -10.74 10.55 11.88
N LEU A 117 -9.88 10.09 10.97
CA LEU A 117 -10.01 10.41 9.54
C LEU A 117 -11.27 9.78 8.92
N GLY A 118 -11.68 8.60 9.39
CA GLY A 118 -12.92 7.95 8.96
C GLY A 118 -14.17 8.71 9.42
N ALA A 119 -14.19 9.15 10.68
CA ALA A 119 -15.27 9.99 11.22
C ALA A 119 -15.34 11.34 10.50
N LEU A 120 -14.19 11.97 10.27
CA LEU A 120 -14.09 13.20 9.48
C LEU A 120 -14.66 13.00 8.07
N LEU A 121 -14.29 11.89 7.40
CA LEU A 121 -14.82 11.58 6.07
C LEU A 121 -16.34 11.41 6.08
N LEU A 122 -16.91 10.74 7.08
CA LEU A 122 -18.36 10.62 7.25
C LEU A 122 -19.03 12.00 7.40
N PHE A 123 -18.48 12.88 8.23
CA PHE A 123 -19.00 14.24 8.39
C PHE A 123 -18.91 15.04 7.10
N LEU A 124 -17.87 14.85 6.28
CA LEU A 124 -17.79 15.49 4.98
C LEU A 124 -18.88 14.99 4.02
N PHE A 125 -19.21 13.69 4.02
CA PHE A 125 -20.30 13.16 3.19
C PHE A 125 -21.66 13.70 3.63
N VAL A 126 -21.95 13.68 4.93
CA VAL A 126 -23.22 14.18 5.48
C VAL A 126 -23.34 15.70 5.29
N GLY A 127 -22.24 16.42 5.50
CA GLY A 127 -22.20 17.88 5.43
C GLY A 127 -22.25 18.42 4.00
N TYR A 128 -21.44 17.88 3.09
CA TYR A 128 -21.23 18.48 1.76
C TYR A 128 -21.87 17.72 0.61
N TYR A 129 -22.21 16.45 0.79
CA TYR A 129 -22.82 15.58 -0.23
C TYR A 129 -24.13 14.91 0.27
N PRO A 130 -25.10 15.65 0.83
CA PRO A 130 -26.28 15.08 1.48
C PRO A 130 -27.15 14.25 0.52
N ARG A 131 -27.31 14.70 -0.74
CA ARG A 131 -28.07 13.95 -1.76
C ARG A 131 -27.45 12.59 -2.06
N PHE A 132 -26.14 12.57 -2.28
CA PHE A 132 -25.38 11.34 -2.53
C PHE A 132 -25.44 10.40 -1.34
N TRP A 133 -25.19 10.92 -0.13
CA TRP A 133 -25.18 10.10 1.08
C TRP A 133 -26.56 9.50 1.37
N THR A 134 -27.64 10.27 1.18
CA THR A 134 -29.03 9.79 1.32
C THR A 134 -29.33 8.64 0.36
N TYR A 135 -28.91 8.76 -0.89
CA TYR A 135 -29.08 7.69 -1.88
C TYR A 135 -28.30 6.42 -1.51
N MET A 136 -27.03 6.54 -1.13
CA MET A 136 -26.24 5.39 -0.66
C MET A 136 -26.88 4.74 0.57
N THR A 137 -27.39 5.55 1.50
CA THR A 137 -28.09 5.07 2.69
C THR A 137 -29.36 4.29 2.34
N SER A 138 -30.15 4.77 1.36
CA SER A 138 -31.38 4.09 0.95
C SER A 138 -31.17 2.65 0.45
N ILE A 139 -29.97 2.35 -0.05
CA ILE A 139 -29.60 1.02 -0.56
C ILE A 139 -28.86 0.20 0.50
N PHE A 140 -27.90 0.80 1.19
CA PHE A 140 -26.91 0.09 2.00
C PHE A 140 -27.12 0.20 3.51
N PHE A 141 -28.19 0.83 3.99
CA PHE A 141 -28.45 1.04 5.42
C PHE A 141 -28.17 -0.19 6.32
N PRO A 142 -28.61 -1.42 5.99
CA PRO A 142 -28.32 -2.59 6.84
C PRO A 142 -26.82 -2.89 6.98
N THR A 143 -26.03 -2.60 5.95
CA THR A 143 -24.58 -2.85 5.95
C THR A 143 -23.82 -1.90 6.87
N TYR A 144 -24.39 -0.74 7.23
CA TYR A 144 -23.75 0.21 8.13
C TYR A 144 -23.66 -0.34 9.56
N TRP A 145 -24.70 -1.04 10.01
CA TRP A 145 -24.68 -1.74 11.30
C TRP A 145 -23.66 -2.88 11.33
N ILE A 146 -23.58 -3.65 10.25
CA ILE A 146 -22.57 -4.71 10.09
C ILE A 146 -21.17 -4.09 10.15
N TYR A 147 -20.94 -3.01 9.41
CA TYR A 147 -19.66 -2.31 9.38
C TYR A 147 -19.28 -1.78 10.77
N ALA A 148 -20.21 -1.14 11.48
CA ALA A 148 -19.98 -0.64 12.83
C ALA A 148 -19.66 -1.77 13.81
N LEU A 149 -20.43 -2.87 13.80
CA LEU A 149 -20.20 -4.01 14.68
C LEU A 149 -18.82 -4.66 14.42
N LEU A 150 -18.45 -4.83 13.14
CA LEU A 150 -17.14 -5.35 12.76
C LEU A 150 -16.02 -4.42 13.24
N PHE A 151 -16.21 -3.10 13.15
CA PHE A 151 -15.23 -2.12 13.63
C PHE A 151 -15.04 -2.20 15.15
N PHE A 152 -16.13 -2.34 15.92
CA PHE A 152 -16.03 -2.58 17.37
C PHE A 152 -15.34 -3.92 17.69
N ALA A 153 -15.69 -4.98 16.96
CA ALA A 153 -15.10 -6.30 17.15
C ALA A 153 -13.59 -6.31 16.82
N GLU A 154 -13.19 -5.67 15.72
CA GLU A 154 -11.79 -5.48 15.33
C GLU A 154 -11.05 -4.69 16.41
N THR A 155 -11.58 -3.54 16.83
CA THR A 155 -10.95 -2.69 17.85
C THR A 155 -10.74 -3.47 19.13
N PHE A 156 -11.78 -4.13 19.65
CA PHE A 156 -11.69 -4.93 20.86
C PHE A 156 -10.63 -6.05 20.74
N THR A 157 -10.61 -6.74 19.60
CA THR A 157 -9.69 -7.85 19.35
C THR A 157 -8.24 -7.36 19.23
N VAL A 158 -7.98 -6.25 18.53
CA VAL A 158 -6.65 -5.64 18.41
C VAL A 158 -6.14 -5.18 19.77
N TYR A 159 -7.00 -4.57 20.60
CA TYR A 159 -6.63 -4.16 21.96
C TYR A 159 -6.26 -5.36 22.82
N LEU A 160 -7.07 -6.42 22.80
CA LEU A 160 -6.76 -7.66 23.51
C LEU A 160 -5.50 -8.34 22.96
N TRP A 161 -5.23 -8.25 21.66
CA TRP A 161 -4.03 -8.79 21.06
C TRP A 161 -2.79 -7.99 21.50
N TYR A 162 -2.83 -6.66 21.44
CA TYR A 162 -1.70 -5.82 21.83
C TYR A 162 -1.38 -5.90 23.33
N TYR A 163 -2.35 -5.60 24.20
CA TYR A 163 -2.17 -5.70 25.66
C TYR A 163 -2.12 -7.17 26.15
N GLY A 164 -2.47 -8.11 25.28
CA GLY A 164 -2.42 -9.56 25.47
C GLY A 164 -1.03 -10.15 25.66
N TRP A 165 0.02 -9.42 25.26
CA TRP A 165 1.32 -10.01 24.97
C TRP A 165 1.93 -10.78 26.14
N ASP A 166 1.90 -10.19 27.34
CA ASP A 166 2.50 -10.80 28.54
C ASP A 166 1.57 -11.83 29.22
N TRP A 167 0.28 -11.51 29.40
CA TRP A 167 -0.64 -12.33 30.20
C TRP A 167 -1.24 -13.53 29.44
N LEU A 168 -1.20 -13.49 28.10
CA LEU A 168 -1.51 -14.63 27.23
C LEU A 168 -0.24 -15.36 26.75
N ALA A 169 0.92 -15.11 27.34
CA ALA A 169 2.15 -15.83 27.03
C ALA A 169 2.11 -17.31 27.50
N GLY A 170 3.13 -18.08 27.10
CA GLY A 170 3.32 -19.46 27.54
C GLY A 170 2.21 -20.40 27.07
N PRO A 171 1.55 -21.17 27.97
CA PRO A 171 0.50 -22.13 27.58
C PRO A 171 -0.70 -21.50 26.87
N ARG A 172 -0.92 -20.19 27.04
CA ARG A 172 -2.05 -19.44 26.48
C ARG A 172 -1.71 -18.76 25.14
N LYS A 173 -0.49 -18.93 24.61
CA LYS A 173 -0.03 -18.25 23.40
C LYS A 173 -0.91 -18.54 22.18
N TRP A 174 -1.56 -19.70 22.14
CA TRP A 174 -2.51 -20.03 21.07
C TRP A 174 -3.74 -19.11 21.06
N ILE A 175 -4.19 -18.61 22.22
CA ILE A 175 -5.28 -17.63 22.33
C ILE A 175 -4.81 -16.29 21.78
N HIS A 176 -3.60 -15.86 22.17
CA HIS A 176 -3.00 -14.61 21.71
C HIS A 176 -2.84 -14.58 20.17
N VAL A 177 -2.28 -15.64 19.59
CA VAL A 177 -2.21 -15.83 18.13
C VAL A 177 -3.60 -15.89 17.52
N GLY A 178 -4.56 -16.56 18.18
CA GLY A 178 -5.95 -16.62 17.76
C GLY A 178 -6.62 -15.25 17.67
N LEU A 179 -6.34 -14.34 18.60
CA LEU A 179 -6.78 -12.94 18.54
C LEU A 179 -6.18 -12.22 17.32
N GLY A 180 -4.89 -12.43 17.03
CA GLY A 180 -4.27 -11.90 15.81
C GLY A 180 -4.96 -12.40 14.54
N VAL A 181 -5.29 -13.69 14.45
CA VAL A 181 -6.04 -14.24 13.31
C VAL A 181 -7.44 -13.64 13.22
N LEU A 182 -8.14 -13.56 14.35
CA LEU A 182 -9.50 -13.01 14.41
C LEU A 182 -9.54 -11.53 14.02
N SER A 183 -8.55 -10.74 14.46
CA SER A 183 -8.39 -9.34 14.05
C SER A 183 -8.26 -9.22 12.53
N ASN A 184 -7.46 -10.07 11.89
CA ASN A 184 -7.29 -10.07 10.44
C ASN A 184 -8.58 -10.47 9.69
N LEU A 185 -9.37 -11.39 10.24
CA LEU A 185 -10.67 -11.76 9.69
C LEU A 185 -11.65 -10.57 9.76
N PHE A 186 -11.72 -9.88 10.89
CA PHE A 186 -12.56 -8.68 11.03
C PHE A 186 -12.11 -7.54 10.11
N GLY A 187 -10.81 -7.22 10.08
CA GLY A 187 -10.28 -6.19 9.18
C GLY A 187 -10.55 -6.49 7.70
N THR A 188 -10.41 -7.76 7.29
CA THR A 188 -10.75 -8.20 5.94
C THR A 188 -12.25 -8.08 5.67
N ALA A 189 -13.11 -8.42 6.63
CA ALA A 189 -14.56 -8.26 6.49
C ALA A 189 -14.97 -6.78 6.35
N ILE A 190 -14.35 -5.88 7.12
CA ILE A 190 -14.55 -4.43 7.03
C ILE A 190 -14.18 -3.92 5.62
N LEU A 191 -13.04 -4.37 5.10
CA LEU A 191 -12.62 -4.05 3.72
C LEU A 191 -13.66 -4.51 2.70
N VAL A 192 -14.16 -5.74 2.82
CA VAL A 192 -15.15 -6.33 1.91
C VAL A 192 -16.47 -5.56 1.92
N VAL A 193 -16.94 -5.14 3.11
CA VAL A 193 -18.14 -4.31 3.26
C VAL A 193 -17.90 -2.92 2.67
N ALA A 194 -16.83 -2.21 3.02
CA ALA A 194 -16.54 -0.89 2.47
C ALA A 194 -16.37 -0.90 0.94
N ASN A 195 -15.78 -1.97 0.39
CA ASN A 195 -15.65 -2.15 -1.04
C ASN A 195 -16.99 -2.31 -1.74
N SER A 196 -18.01 -2.86 -1.09
CA SER A 196 -19.35 -2.95 -1.68
C SER A 196 -19.90 -1.56 -2.05
N TRP A 197 -19.71 -0.57 -1.17
CA TRP A 197 -20.16 0.80 -1.40
C TRP A 197 -19.39 1.46 -2.54
N VAL A 198 -18.06 1.36 -2.53
CA VAL A 198 -17.19 2.03 -3.52
C VAL A 198 -17.31 1.39 -4.91
N THR A 199 -17.54 0.08 -4.98
CA THR A 199 -17.70 -0.65 -6.26
C THR A 199 -19.06 -0.44 -6.88
N PHE A 200 -20.11 -0.34 -6.05
CA PHE A 200 -21.43 0.05 -6.52
C PHE A 200 -21.42 1.41 -7.22
N MET A 201 -20.60 2.35 -6.76
CA MET A 201 -20.42 3.64 -7.43
C MET A 201 -19.83 3.52 -8.85
N ILE A 202 -19.03 2.48 -9.13
CA ILE A 202 -18.36 2.26 -10.42
C ILE A 202 -19.22 1.40 -11.35
N SER A 203 -19.69 0.27 -10.84
CA SER A 203 -20.48 -0.71 -11.57
C SER A 203 -21.77 -1.00 -10.80
N PRO A 204 -22.75 -0.08 -10.80
CA PRO A 204 -24.00 -0.29 -10.08
C PRO A 204 -24.75 -1.51 -10.63
N ALA A 205 -25.34 -2.28 -9.72
CA ALA A 205 -26.11 -3.48 -10.02
C ALA A 205 -27.29 -3.58 -9.05
N GLY A 206 -28.28 -4.44 -9.35
CA GLY A 206 -29.40 -4.67 -8.44
C GLY A 206 -30.30 -3.44 -8.22
N ILE A 207 -30.42 -2.56 -9.21
CA ILE A 207 -31.28 -1.36 -9.17
C ILE A 207 -32.24 -1.32 -10.36
N THR A 208 -33.35 -0.60 -10.23
CA THR A 208 -34.29 -0.28 -11.31
C THR A 208 -33.73 0.80 -12.23
N GLU A 209 -34.39 1.05 -13.36
CA GLU A 209 -34.05 2.18 -14.26
C GLU A 209 -34.14 3.54 -13.56
N SER A 210 -35.02 3.67 -12.56
CA SER A 210 -35.13 4.85 -11.70
C SER A 210 -34.06 4.94 -10.61
N GLY A 211 -33.17 3.95 -10.49
CA GLY A 211 -32.11 3.88 -9.49
C GLY A 211 -32.55 3.32 -8.12
N ALA A 212 -33.81 2.89 -7.96
CA ALA A 212 -34.27 2.28 -6.72
C ALA A 212 -33.73 0.86 -6.56
N LEU A 213 -33.53 0.38 -5.33
CA LEU A 213 -33.09 -0.98 -5.06
C LEU A 213 -34.08 -2.01 -5.66
N LYS A 214 -33.56 -2.92 -6.48
CA LYS A 214 -34.32 -4.01 -7.10
C LYS A 214 -33.90 -5.33 -6.48
N GLY A 215 -34.79 -5.92 -5.68
CA GLY A 215 -34.54 -7.18 -4.98
C GLY A 215 -33.84 -6.96 -3.65
N SER A 216 -32.66 -7.55 -3.47
CA SER A 216 -31.93 -7.52 -2.20
C SER A 216 -30.69 -6.64 -2.26
N VAL A 217 -30.23 -6.16 -1.10
CA VAL A 217 -28.94 -5.44 -0.95
C VAL A 217 -27.78 -6.27 -1.51
N TRP A 218 -27.86 -7.60 -1.43
CA TRP A 218 -26.86 -8.49 -2.03
C TRP A 218 -26.72 -8.30 -3.54
N ALA A 219 -27.81 -8.04 -4.26
CA ALA A 219 -27.76 -7.77 -5.70
C ALA A 219 -27.00 -6.48 -6.03
N ALA A 220 -27.00 -5.50 -5.12
CA ALA A 220 -26.19 -4.28 -5.24
C ALA A 220 -24.71 -4.50 -4.86
N ILE A 221 -24.45 -5.37 -3.87
CA ILE A 221 -23.10 -5.74 -3.43
C ILE A 221 -22.38 -6.55 -4.50
N ASN A 222 -23.01 -7.60 -5.04
CA ASN A 222 -22.39 -8.54 -5.96
C ASN A 222 -22.35 -8.01 -7.40
N ASN A 223 -21.59 -6.93 -7.58
CA ASN A 223 -21.38 -6.28 -8.87
C ASN A 223 -20.04 -6.70 -9.52
N PHE A 224 -19.86 -6.34 -10.80
CA PHE A 224 -18.68 -6.69 -11.61
C PHE A 224 -17.34 -6.39 -10.93
N THR A 225 -17.22 -5.25 -10.23
CA THR A 225 -15.93 -4.81 -9.68
C THR A 225 -15.68 -5.21 -8.23
N TRP A 226 -16.69 -5.77 -7.53
CA TRP A 226 -16.61 -6.04 -6.10
C TRP A 226 -15.53 -7.07 -5.71
N MET A 227 -15.56 -8.28 -6.27
CA MET A 227 -14.54 -9.28 -5.94
C MET A 227 -13.13 -8.92 -6.47
N PRO A 228 -12.98 -8.42 -7.72
CA PRO A 228 -11.68 -7.96 -8.20
C PRO A 228 -11.06 -6.87 -7.32
N ILE A 229 -11.85 -5.90 -6.83
CA ILE A 229 -11.31 -4.85 -5.95
C ILE A 229 -10.93 -5.40 -4.59
N ASN A 230 -11.69 -6.38 -4.04
CA ASN A 230 -11.39 -7.01 -2.76
C ASN A 230 -10.01 -7.67 -2.82
N ILE A 231 -9.77 -8.47 -3.86
CA ILE A 231 -8.49 -9.15 -4.09
C ILE A 231 -7.38 -8.12 -4.29
N HIS A 232 -7.59 -7.12 -5.16
CA HIS A 232 -6.60 -6.11 -5.45
C HIS A 232 -6.21 -5.31 -4.21
N ARG A 233 -7.18 -4.80 -3.44
CA ARG A 233 -6.93 -4.00 -2.24
C ARG A 233 -6.30 -4.84 -1.13
N LEU A 234 -6.69 -6.10 -0.95
CA LEU A 234 -6.07 -6.95 0.05
C LEU A 234 -4.57 -7.13 -0.23
N ILE A 235 -4.21 -7.46 -1.47
CA ILE A 235 -2.82 -7.61 -1.89
C ILE A 235 -2.09 -6.25 -1.78
N ALA A 236 -2.69 -5.17 -2.27
CA ALA A 236 -2.11 -3.83 -2.22
C ALA A 236 -1.85 -3.35 -0.78
N ASN A 237 -2.74 -3.67 0.16
CA ASN A 237 -2.57 -3.33 1.58
C ASN A 237 -1.36 -4.07 2.18
N ILE A 238 -1.14 -5.35 1.83
CA ILE A 238 0.04 -6.11 2.27
C ILE A 238 1.33 -5.46 1.71
N VAL A 239 1.32 -5.09 0.42
CA VAL A 239 2.47 -4.38 -0.18
C VAL A 239 2.73 -3.07 0.55
N PHE A 240 1.68 -2.27 0.75
CA PHE A 240 1.76 -0.98 1.41
C PHE A 240 2.30 -1.12 2.83
N GLY A 241 1.68 -1.97 3.66
CA GLY A 241 2.12 -2.24 5.03
C GLY A 241 3.58 -2.69 5.11
N GLY A 242 4.00 -3.58 4.21
CA GLY A 242 5.40 -4.02 4.12
C GLY A 242 6.37 -2.87 3.77
N THR A 243 6.03 -2.03 2.79
CA THR A 243 6.87 -0.88 2.43
C THR A 243 6.94 0.19 3.53
N ILE A 244 5.83 0.48 4.22
CA ILE A 244 5.83 1.44 5.35
C ILE A 244 6.63 0.89 6.53
N ALA A 245 6.48 -0.40 6.87
CA ALA A 245 7.29 -1.03 7.91
C ALA A 245 8.79 -1.01 7.55
N ALA A 246 9.13 -1.24 6.28
CA ALA A 246 10.49 -1.15 5.78
C ALA A 246 11.06 0.27 5.85
N ALA A 247 10.25 1.29 5.52
CA ALA A 247 10.65 2.69 5.61
C ALA A 247 10.81 3.16 7.06
N TYR A 248 9.95 2.70 7.97
CA TYR A 248 10.13 2.93 9.41
C TYR A 248 11.47 2.36 9.90
N ALA A 249 11.75 1.11 9.53
CA ALA A 249 13.01 0.47 9.87
C ALA A 249 14.21 1.19 9.26
N ALA A 250 14.11 1.66 8.01
CA ALA A 250 15.15 2.47 7.37
C ALA A 250 15.45 3.77 8.13
N PHE A 251 14.41 4.48 8.56
CA PHE A 251 14.58 5.71 9.35
C PHE A 251 15.27 5.41 10.68
N ARG A 252 14.83 4.37 11.40
CA ARG A 252 15.44 3.96 12.66
C ARG A 252 16.87 3.43 12.49
N PHE A 253 17.17 2.73 11.39
CA PHE A 253 18.53 2.31 11.04
C PHE A 253 19.46 3.52 10.86
N LEU A 254 19.02 4.55 10.12
CA LEU A 254 19.82 5.74 9.86
C LEU A 254 20.03 6.58 11.13
N ALA A 255 19.07 6.55 12.06
CA ALA A 255 19.16 7.22 13.35
C ALA A 255 19.87 6.38 14.44
N ALA A 256 20.21 5.11 14.16
CA ALA A 256 20.73 4.18 15.14
C ALA A 256 22.14 4.58 15.62
N LYS A 257 22.30 4.65 16.95
CA LYS A 257 23.56 5.04 17.59
C LYS A 257 24.47 3.85 17.92
N THR A 258 23.89 2.65 17.98
CA THR A 258 24.59 1.40 18.32
C THR A 258 24.52 0.42 17.16
N ASP A 259 25.51 -0.46 17.07
CA ASP A 259 25.56 -1.47 16.01
C ASP A 259 24.45 -2.51 16.20
N GLU A 260 24.07 -2.84 17.44
CA GLU A 260 22.93 -3.72 17.71
C GLU A 260 21.62 -3.11 17.24
N GLU A 261 21.39 -1.83 17.50
CA GLU A 261 20.18 -1.13 17.02
C GLU A 261 20.13 -1.11 15.50
N ARG A 262 21.27 -0.82 14.87
CA ARG A 262 21.39 -0.83 13.42
C ARG A 262 21.10 -2.22 12.84
N ALA A 263 21.63 -3.28 13.45
CA ALA A 263 21.37 -4.66 13.04
C ALA A 263 19.89 -5.06 13.16
N ARG A 264 19.21 -4.63 14.23
CA ARG A 264 17.78 -4.88 14.43
C ARG A 264 16.91 -4.28 13.34
N TYR A 265 17.12 -2.98 13.07
CA TYR A 265 16.32 -2.29 12.07
C TYR A 265 16.71 -2.69 10.64
N ASP A 266 17.94 -3.13 10.42
CA ASP A 266 18.30 -3.74 9.14
C ASP A 266 17.48 -5.02 8.86
N TRP A 267 17.35 -5.87 9.88
CA TRP A 267 16.55 -7.09 9.78
C TRP A 267 15.06 -6.80 9.61
N MET A 268 14.51 -5.86 10.39
CA MET A 268 13.12 -5.41 10.24
C MET A 268 12.86 -4.86 8.83
N GLY A 269 13.77 -4.02 8.31
CA GLY A 269 13.68 -3.45 6.97
C GLY A 269 13.69 -4.52 5.88
N TYR A 270 14.52 -5.54 6.04
CA TYR A 270 14.53 -6.70 5.17
C TYR A 270 13.21 -7.48 5.19
N ILE A 271 12.64 -7.75 6.38
CA ILE A 271 11.37 -8.48 6.48
C ILE A 271 10.23 -7.67 5.86
N GLY A 272 10.15 -6.35 6.13
CA GLY A 272 9.16 -5.47 5.52
C GLY A 272 9.25 -5.45 4.00
N ASN A 273 10.46 -5.30 3.45
CA ASN A 273 10.67 -5.34 2.00
C ASN A 273 10.36 -6.72 1.41
N PHE A 274 10.68 -7.81 2.12
CA PHE A 274 10.35 -9.16 1.70
C PHE A 274 8.84 -9.39 1.58
N VAL A 275 8.08 -8.97 2.60
CA VAL A 275 6.61 -9.04 2.56
C VAL A 275 6.07 -8.20 1.41
N ALA A 276 6.54 -6.96 1.29
CA ALA A 276 6.12 -6.05 0.23
C ALA A 276 6.37 -6.66 -1.16
N LEU A 277 7.58 -7.15 -1.42
CA LEU A 277 7.96 -7.74 -2.70
C LEU A 277 7.14 -8.99 -3.04
N SER A 278 6.90 -9.84 -2.04
CA SER A 278 6.15 -11.09 -2.23
C SER A 278 4.70 -10.82 -2.65
N ALA A 279 4.03 -9.86 -2.02
CA ALA A 279 2.69 -9.44 -2.42
C ALA A 279 2.71 -8.63 -3.74
N PHE A 280 3.75 -7.82 -3.95
CA PHE A 280 3.86 -6.94 -5.11
C PHE A 280 4.00 -7.69 -6.43
N ILE A 281 4.71 -8.83 -6.42
CA ILE A 281 4.85 -9.70 -7.59
C ILE A 281 3.49 -10.17 -8.13
N VAL A 282 2.47 -10.33 -7.27
CA VAL A 282 1.14 -10.81 -7.66
C VAL A 282 0.15 -9.66 -7.93
N LEU A 283 0.42 -8.46 -7.40
CA LEU A 283 -0.47 -7.30 -7.49
C LEU A 283 -0.84 -6.89 -8.92
N PRO A 284 0.09 -6.84 -9.91
CA PRO A 284 -0.25 -6.53 -11.30
C PRO A 284 -1.36 -7.42 -11.87
N PHE A 285 -1.40 -8.69 -11.48
CA PHE A 285 -2.42 -9.64 -11.94
C PHE A 285 -3.81 -9.30 -11.38
N ALA A 286 -3.90 -8.95 -10.10
CA ALA A 286 -5.14 -8.49 -9.50
C ALA A 286 -5.62 -7.16 -10.12
N GLY A 287 -4.70 -6.26 -10.44
CA GLY A 287 -5.01 -5.02 -11.17
C GLY A 287 -5.52 -5.27 -12.58
N TYR A 288 -4.92 -6.22 -13.29
CA TYR A 288 -5.37 -6.63 -14.62
C TYR A 288 -6.78 -7.23 -14.59
N TYR A 289 -7.05 -8.12 -13.62
CA TYR A 289 -8.38 -8.68 -13.41
C TYR A 289 -9.44 -7.59 -13.19
N LEU A 290 -9.15 -6.62 -12.31
CA LEU A 290 -10.04 -5.47 -12.10
C LEU A 290 -10.26 -4.66 -13.39
N GLY A 291 -9.19 -4.38 -14.15
CA GLY A 291 -9.30 -3.63 -15.41
C GLY A 291 -10.15 -4.35 -16.46
N ARG A 292 -10.06 -5.68 -16.53
CA ARG A 292 -10.89 -6.52 -17.41
C ARG A 292 -12.37 -6.43 -17.02
N GLU A 293 -12.70 -6.54 -15.74
CA GLU A 293 -14.10 -6.48 -15.29
C GLU A 293 -14.74 -5.09 -15.50
N ILE A 294 -13.97 -4.00 -15.35
CA ILE A 294 -14.43 -2.65 -15.72
C ILE A 294 -14.76 -2.60 -17.22
N TYR A 295 -13.90 -3.17 -18.07
CA TYR A 295 -14.10 -3.21 -19.52
C TYR A 295 -15.31 -4.05 -19.92
N ALA A 296 -15.54 -5.18 -19.24
CA ALA A 296 -16.68 -6.06 -19.44
C ALA A 296 -18.01 -5.39 -19.04
N PHE A 297 -18.00 -4.61 -17.94
CA PHE A 297 -19.16 -3.85 -17.51
C PHE A 297 -19.49 -2.71 -18.48
N ASN A 298 -18.50 -1.92 -18.90
CA ASN A 298 -18.72 -0.82 -19.83
C ASN A 298 -17.48 -0.52 -20.68
N GLN A 299 -17.59 -0.75 -21.99
CA GLN A 299 -16.50 -0.53 -22.94
C GLN A 299 -16.09 0.94 -23.01
N THR A 300 -17.03 1.88 -22.90
CA THR A 300 -16.73 3.33 -22.91
C THR A 300 -15.86 3.74 -21.73
N MET A 301 -16.13 3.21 -20.52
CA MET A 301 -15.25 3.42 -19.36
C MET A 301 -13.87 2.80 -19.60
N GLY A 302 -13.80 1.61 -20.17
CA GLY A 302 -12.55 0.96 -20.55
C GLY A 302 -11.72 1.78 -21.56
N ILE A 303 -12.37 2.34 -22.58
CA ILE A 303 -11.74 3.21 -23.58
C ILE A 303 -11.28 4.52 -22.94
N THR A 304 -12.12 5.15 -22.10
CA THR A 304 -11.78 6.39 -21.38
C THR A 304 -10.58 6.18 -20.47
N MET A 305 -10.51 5.02 -19.80
CA MET A 305 -9.40 4.66 -18.93
C MET A 305 -8.09 4.61 -19.70
N MET A 306 -8.09 4.12 -20.94
CA MET A 306 -6.88 3.91 -21.77
C MET A 306 -6.67 4.99 -22.84
N GLY A 307 -7.54 6.00 -22.91
CA GLY A 307 -7.56 7.04 -23.94
C GLY A 307 -7.36 8.44 -23.37
N GLY A 308 -7.09 9.41 -24.27
CA GLY A 308 -6.95 10.83 -23.91
C GLY A 308 -5.90 11.10 -22.83
N PHE A 309 -6.15 12.06 -21.96
CA PHE A 309 -5.23 12.41 -20.86
C PHE A 309 -5.12 11.30 -19.80
N MET A 310 -6.13 10.44 -19.64
CA MET A 310 -6.09 9.32 -18.68
C MET A 310 -5.05 8.28 -19.09
N SER A 311 -4.75 8.14 -20.39
CA SER A 311 -3.66 7.26 -20.86
C SER A 311 -2.29 7.63 -20.25
N TRP A 312 -2.04 8.92 -20.01
CA TRP A 312 -0.80 9.39 -19.39
C TRP A 312 -0.72 9.05 -17.90
N LEU A 313 -1.86 8.94 -17.19
CA LEU A 313 -1.87 8.40 -15.82
C LEU A 313 -1.29 6.97 -15.80
N TRP A 314 -1.63 6.14 -16.78
CA TRP A 314 -1.11 4.77 -16.88
C TRP A 314 0.39 4.73 -17.20
N ILE A 315 0.91 5.74 -17.90
CA ILE A 315 2.34 5.88 -18.13
C ILE A 315 3.05 6.25 -16.84
N ILE A 316 2.52 7.22 -16.08
CA ILE A 316 3.07 7.57 -14.77
C ILE A 316 3.03 6.35 -13.84
N GLN A 317 1.92 5.60 -13.83
CA GLN A 317 1.83 4.35 -13.09
C GLN A 317 2.93 3.36 -13.50
N ALA A 318 3.15 3.15 -14.80
CA ALA A 318 4.19 2.26 -15.30
C ALA A 318 5.59 2.72 -14.84
N ILE A 319 5.83 4.04 -14.82
CA ILE A 319 7.08 4.62 -14.32
C ILE A 319 7.27 4.28 -12.84
N LEU A 320 6.25 4.50 -12.01
CA LEU A 320 6.30 4.22 -10.57
C LEU A 320 6.50 2.73 -10.30
N ILE A 321 5.78 1.85 -11.00
CA ILE A 321 5.94 0.41 -10.84
C ILE A 321 7.34 -0.05 -11.27
N GLY A 322 7.89 0.55 -12.34
CA GLY A 322 9.27 0.33 -12.75
C GLY A 322 10.28 0.72 -11.67
N ILE A 323 10.11 1.87 -11.03
CA ILE A 323 10.91 2.31 -9.88
C ILE A 323 10.80 1.31 -8.73
N LEU A 324 9.60 0.80 -8.44
CA LEU A 324 9.39 -0.21 -7.39
C LEU A 324 10.14 -1.51 -7.69
N PHE A 325 10.09 -2.02 -8.93
CA PHE A 325 10.85 -3.22 -9.31
C PHE A 325 12.36 -2.99 -9.26
N LEU A 326 12.86 -1.92 -9.88
CA LEU A 326 14.29 -1.61 -9.89
C LEU A 326 14.82 -1.37 -8.47
N GLY A 327 14.11 -0.57 -7.66
CA GLY A 327 14.46 -0.28 -6.27
C GLY A 327 14.48 -1.54 -5.40
N SER A 328 13.45 -2.39 -5.50
CA SER A 328 13.38 -3.64 -4.73
C SER A 328 14.53 -4.59 -5.07
N ASN A 329 14.86 -4.73 -6.36
CA ASN A 329 15.99 -5.54 -6.80
C ASN A 329 17.32 -4.96 -6.36
N TYR A 330 17.50 -3.64 -6.50
CA TYR A 330 18.71 -2.95 -6.06
C TYR A 330 18.93 -3.11 -4.55
N TYR A 331 17.87 -3.00 -3.73
CA TYR A 331 17.93 -3.29 -2.30
C TYR A 331 18.40 -4.73 -2.03
N LEU A 332 17.83 -5.72 -2.72
CA LEU A 332 18.26 -7.12 -2.57
C LEU A 332 19.73 -7.31 -2.93
N TRP A 333 20.20 -6.66 -4.01
CA TRP A 333 21.59 -6.76 -4.44
C TRP A 333 22.56 -6.11 -3.46
N LEU A 334 22.23 -4.94 -2.90
CA LEU A 334 22.98 -4.35 -1.79
C LEU A 334 22.97 -5.25 -0.56
N GLY A 335 21.83 -5.86 -0.26
CA GLY A 335 21.70 -6.79 0.85
C GLY A 335 22.48 -8.09 0.66
N MET A 336 22.96 -8.42 -0.53
CA MET A 336 23.87 -9.55 -0.73
C MET A 336 25.27 -9.26 -0.18
N GLU A 337 25.67 -8.00 -0.09
CA GLU A 337 27.01 -7.61 0.39
C GLU A 337 27.22 -7.93 1.88
N ARG A 338 26.14 -7.97 2.66
CA ARG A 338 26.17 -8.39 4.07
C ARG A 338 26.13 -9.91 4.27
N ILE A 339 26.09 -10.69 3.19
CA ILE A 339 25.94 -12.15 3.23
C ILE A 339 27.22 -12.84 2.75
N PRO A 340 27.96 -13.55 3.62
CA PRO A 340 29.11 -14.34 3.21
C PRO A 340 28.74 -15.43 2.20
N GLY A 341 29.47 -15.53 1.08
CA GLY A 341 29.22 -16.52 0.03
C GLY A 341 28.20 -16.07 -1.03
N SER A 342 27.75 -14.82 -0.99
CA SER A 342 26.88 -14.23 -2.01
C SER A 342 27.63 -13.88 -3.30
N GLU A 343 28.96 -13.78 -3.26
CA GLU A 343 29.80 -13.34 -4.37
C GLU A 343 29.57 -14.18 -5.63
N ARG A 344 29.29 -15.48 -5.46
CA ARG A 344 28.97 -16.42 -6.56
C ARG A 344 27.75 -16.02 -7.39
N TYR A 345 26.84 -15.23 -6.83
CA TYR A 345 25.62 -14.79 -7.49
C TYR A 345 25.74 -13.41 -8.14
N ARG A 346 26.82 -12.65 -7.89
CA ARG A 346 27.03 -11.32 -8.50
C ARG A 346 27.02 -11.36 -10.03
N LYS A 347 27.48 -12.45 -10.64
CA LYS A 347 27.47 -12.64 -12.11
C LYS A 347 26.06 -12.58 -12.74
N TYR A 348 25.01 -12.86 -11.96
CA TYR A 348 23.63 -12.80 -12.45
C TYR A 348 23.03 -11.39 -12.37
N VAL A 349 23.66 -10.46 -11.65
CA VAL A 349 23.12 -9.09 -11.48
C VAL A 349 23.09 -8.32 -12.81
N PRO A 350 24.16 -8.26 -13.63
CA PRO A 350 24.12 -7.55 -14.91
C PRO A 350 23.01 -8.01 -15.88
N PRO A 351 22.83 -9.32 -16.18
CA PRO A 351 21.77 -9.74 -17.09
C PRO A 351 20.36 -9.45 -16.52
N MET A 352 20.16 -9.61 -15.20
CA MET A 352 18.88 -9.24 -14.57
C MET A 352 18.61 -7.73 -14.70
N LEU A 353 19.63 -6.88 -14.50
CA LEU A 353 19.51 -5.43 -14.65
C LEU A 353 19.18 -5.04 -16.10
N ILE A 354 19.76 -5.72 -17.09
CA ILE A 354 19.43 -5.49 -18.51
C ILE A 354 17.95 -5.80 -18.76
N VAL A 355 17.46 -6.96 -18.32
CA VAL A 355 16.04 -7.33 -18.50
C VAL A 355 15.11 -6.34 -17.80
N LEU A 356 15.43 -5.94 -16.57
CA LEU A 356 14.62 -4.97 -15.81
C LEU A 356 14.63 -3.59 -16.47
N THR A 357 15.79 -3.12 -16.95
CA THR A 357 15.93 -1.79 -17.57
C THR A 357 15.27 -1.75 -18.94
N LEU A 358 15.51 -2.74 -19.80
CA LEU A 358 14.84 -2.83 -21.10
C LEU A 358 13.33 -2.98 -20.93
N GLY A 359 12.90 -3.83 -19.99
CA GLY A 359 11.50 -4.01 -19.67
C GLY A 359 10.85 -2.73 -19.17
N PHE A 360 11.54 -1.99 -18.31
CA PHE A 360 11.09 -0.68 -17.84
C PHE A 360 10.94 0.33 -18.99
N MET A 361 11.94 0.46 -19.87
CA MET A 361 11.88 1.39 -21.01
C MET A 361 10.72 1.07 -21.95
N ILE A 362 10.50 -0.21 -22.27
CA ILE A 362 9.37 -0.65 -23.10
C ILE A 362 8.05 -0.36 -22.41
N TRP A 363 7.93 -0.66 -21.11
CA TRP A 363 6.69 -0.48 -20.38
C TRP A 363 6.28 0.99 -20.25
N ALA A 364 7.27 1.85 -19.98
CA ALA A 364 7.11 3.30 -19.89
C ALA A 364 6.81 3.96 -21.25
N THR A 365 6.93 3.22 -22.36
CA THR A 365 6.67 3.80 -23.69
C THR A 365 5.17 4.11 -23.87
N PRO A 366 4.80 5.37 -24.18
CA PRO A 366 3.42 5.75 -24.46
C PRO A 366 2.98 5.30 -25.85
N ARG A 367 1.70 4.93 -25.98
CA ARG A 367 1.09 4.61 -27.28
C ARG A 367 0.70 5.87 -28.06
N SER A 368 0.24 6.88 -27.34
CA SER A 368 -0.16 8.19 -27.87
C SER A 368 0.75 9.26 -27.28
N LEU A 369 1.49 9.95 -28.16
CA LEU A 369 2.31 11.09 -27.78
C LEU A 369 1.46 12.36 -27.78
N VAL A 370 1.80 13.31 -26.91
CA VAL A 370 1.25 14.67 -27.03
C VAL A 370 2.05 15.35 -28.13
N VAL A 371 1.44 15.43 -29.31
CA VAL A 371 2.07 15.97 -30.52
C VAL A 371 1.19 17.03 -31.15
N THR A 372 1.84 18.00 -31.77
CA THR A 372 1.21 19.01 -32.61
C THR A 372 0.64 18.39 -33.88
N LEU A 373 -0.26 19.11 -34.55
CA LEU A 373 -0.83 18.69 -35.83
C LEU A 373 0.25 18.49 -36.91
N ASP A 374 1.30 19.31 -36.91
CA ASP A 374 2.39 19.21 -37.87
C ASP A 374 3.26 17.99 -37.61
N GLU A 375 3.55 17.68 -36.35
CA GLU A 375 4.24 16.44 -35.96
C GLU A 375 3.41 15.20 -36.30
N ALA A 376 2.09 15.22 -36.08
CA ALA A 376 1.20 14.11 -36.45
C ALA A 376 1.19 13.88 -37.97
N ARG A 377 1.19 14.96 -38.77
CA ARG A 377 1.31 14.87 -40.23
C ARG A 377 2.68 14.32 -40.65
N ALA A 378 3.75 14.80 -40.03
CA ALA A 378 5.12 14.32 -40.31
C ALA A 378 5.31 12.83 -39.99
N MET A 379 4.62 12.32 -38.96
CA MET A 379 4.64 10.90 -38.60
C MET A 379 3.69 10.02 -39.42
N GLY A 380 2.89 10.61 -40.32
CA GLY A 380 1.89 9.88 -41.12
C GLY A 380 0.68 9.39 -40.31
N GLY A 381 0.41 9.97 -39.13
CA GLY A 381 -0.73 9.60 -38.29
C GLY A 381 -0.61 10.06 -36.84
N THR A 382 -1.60 9.68 -36.02
CA THR A 382 -1.66 10.01 -34.58
C THR A 382 -0.74 9.15 -33.71
N HIS A 383 -0.06 8.17 -34.29
CA HIS A 383 0.82 7.24 -33.58
C HIS A 383 2.20 7.20 -34.24
N HIS A 384 3.24 7.26 -33.42
CA HIS A 384 4.62 7.11 -33.90
C HIS A 384 4.85 5.67 -34.40
N PRO A 385 5.46 5.46 -35.58
CA PRO A 385 5.56 4.14 -36.21
C PRO A 385 6.34 3.11 -35.37
N VAL A 386 7.39 3.53 -34.67
CA VAL A 386 8.19 2.66 -33.77
C VAL A 386 7.59 2.59 -32.35
N LEU A 387 7.47 3.74 -31.67
CA LEU A 387 7.04 3.79 -30.27
C LEU A 387 5.59 3.32 -30.06
N GLY A 388 4.71 3.54 -31.05
CA GLY A 388 3.31 3.10 -30.99
C GLY A 388 3.16 1.58 -30.88
N VAL A 389 4.11 0.82 -31.43
CA VAL A 389 4.17 -0.64 -31.32
C VAL A 389 4.52 -1.06 -29.90
N LEU A 390 5.50 -0.40 -29.27
CA LEU A 390 5.90 -0.68 -27.88
C LEU A 390 4.82 -0.25 -26.86
N GLY A 391 4.01 0.76 -27.21
CA GLY A 391 2.94 1.26 -26.37
C GLY A 391 1.70 0.35 -26.25
N VAL A 392 1.61 -0.77 -26.99
CA VAL A 392 0.45 -1.66 -26.93
C VAL A 392 0.48 -2.59 -25.71
N MET A 393 -0.69 -3.04 -25.25
CA MET A 393 -0.82 -3.96 -24.11
C MET A 393 0.00 -5.25 -24.26
N SER A 394 0.22 -5.72 -25.50
CA SER A 394 1.05 -6.90 -25.77
C SER A 394 2.48 -6.71 -25.29
N ALA A 395 3.15 -5.62 -25.69
CA ALA A 395 4.49 -5.29 -25.21
C ALA A 395 4.49 -5.12 -23.69
N LYS A 396 3.57 -4.31 -23.16
CA LYS A 396 3.50 -4.00 -21.72
C LYS A 396 3.35 -5.25 -20.86
N ASN A 397 2.37 -6.11 -21.14
CA ASN A 397 2.17 -7.34 -20.37
C ASN A 397 3.37 -8.29 -20.47
N THR A 398 4.00 -8.37 -21.64
CA THR A 398 5.18 -9.23 -21.85
C THR A 398 6.34 -8.80 -20.95
N VAL A 399 6.71 -7.51 -21.01
CA VAL A 399 7.85 -7.02 -20.24
C VAL A 399 7.59 -7.03 -18.73
N VAL A 400 6.36 -6.76 -18.30
CA VAL A 400 5.96 -6.86 -16.88
C VAL A 400 6.18 -8.27 -16.35
N ASN A 401 5.71 -9.28 -17.09
CA ASN A 401 5.88 -10.67 -16.70
C ASN A 401 7.36 -11.09 -16.66
N LEU A 402 8.18 -10.63 -17.61
CA LEU A 402 9.62 -10.86 -17.59
C LEU A 402 10.31 -10.16 -16.40
N MET A 403 9.90 -8.93 -16.06
CA MET A 403 10.38 -8.21 -14.89
C MET A 403 10.00 -8.92 -13.59
N ILE A 404 8.79 -9.48 -13.51
CA ILE A 404 8.34 -10.30 -12.38
C ILE A 404 9.20 -11.55 -12.24
N LEU A 405 9.40 -12.32 -13.31
CA LEU A 405 10.26 -13.52 -13.28
C LEU A 405 11.69 -13.18 -12.86
N THR A 406 12.22 -12.07 -13.38
CA THR A 406 13.58 -11.60 -13.05
C THR A 406 13.71 -11.17 -11.59
N THR A 407 12.70 -10.45 -11.08
CA THR A 407 12.64 -10.03 -9.68
C THR A 407 12.52 -11.23 -8.74
N PHE A 408 11.70 -12.21 -9.12
CA PHE A 408 11.57 -13.46 -8.38
C PHE A 408 12.88 -14.28 -8.39
N LEU A 409 13.60 -14.32 -9.53
CA LEU A 409 14.93 -14.91 -9.59
C LEU A 409 15.91 -14.21 -8.64
N SER A 410 15.93 -12.87 -8.64
CA SER A 410 16.74 -12.06 -7.73
C SER A 410 16.47 -12.42 -6.26
N TYR A 411 15.20 -12.58 -5.88
CA TYR A 411 14.79 -13.06 -4.56
C TYR A 411 15.31 -14.47 -4.24
N ILE A 412 15.19 -15.42 -5.17
CA ILE A 412 15.69 -16.79 -4.98
C ILE A 412 17.21 -16.79 -4.78
N LEU A 413 17.95 -16.00 -5.58
CA LEU A 413 19.40 -15.86 -5.42
C LEU A 413 19.77 -15.29 -4.05
N TYR A 414 19.05 -14.27 -3.60
CA TYR A 414 19.20 -13.70 -2.26
C TYR A 414 18.98 -14.75 -1.16
N ARG A 415 17.88 -15.50 -1.23
CA ARG A 415 17.53 -16.55 -0.25
C ARG A 415 18.57 -17.66 -0.16
N ARG A 416 19.26 -17.93 -1.27
CA ARG A 416 20.33 -18.93 -1.38
C ARG A 416 21.69 -18.39 -1.00
N ALA A 417 21.86 -17.07 -0.86
CA ALA A 417 23.16 -16.40 -0.73
C ALA A 417 24.06 -17.06 0.33
N ASN A 418 23.54 -17.32 1.53
CA ASN A 418 24.29 -17.95 2.63
C ASN A 418 24.19 -19.48 2.72
N LYS A 419 23.69 -20.17 1.68
CA LYS A 419 23.37 -21.61 1.74
C LYS A 419 24.08 -22.43 0.68
N VAL A 420 24.67 -23.54 1.10
CA VAL A 420 25.20 -24.59 0.22
C VAL A 420 24.31 -25.82 0.35
N PRO A 421 23.63 -26.24 -0.73
CA PRO A 421 22.69 -27.34 -0.65
C PRO A 421 23.43 -28.67 -0.47
N THR A 422 22.83 -29.59 0.31
CA THR A 422 23.44 -30.87 0.71
C THR A 422 22.72 -32.08 0.10
N LYS A 423 21.56 -31.87 -0.54
CA LYS A 423 20.75 -32.94 -1.11
C LYS A 423 21.36 -33.45 -2.44
N PRO A 424 21.26 -34.77 -2.74
CA PRO A 424 21.86 -35.34 -3.94
C PRO A 424 21.17 -34.89 -5.24
N TRP A 425 19.87 -34.61 -5.19
CA TRP A 425 19.05 -34.26 -6.36
C TRP A 425 19.10 -32.77 -6.72
N VAL A 426 19.95 -31.97 -6.08
CA VAL A 426 20.04 -30.50 -6.29
C VAL A 426 20.27 -30.14 -7.74
N ARG A 427 21.12 -30.87 -8.45
CA ARG A 427 21.42 -30.60 -9.87
C ARG A 427 20.15 -30.75 -10.72
N THR A 428 19.41 -31.83 -10.50
CA THR A 428 18.12 -32.08 -11.17
C THR A 428 17.10 -31.02 -10.80
N GLY A 429 16.96 -30.70 -9.50
CA GLY A 429 16.04 -29.67 -9.02
C GLY A 429 16.33 -28.29 -9.63
N MET A 430 17.60 -27.89 -9.69
CA MET A 430 18.03 -26.65 -10.34
C MET A 430 17.76 -26.68 -11.85
N ALA A 431 17.98 -27.80 -12.53
CA ALA A 431 17.68 -27.94 -13.95
C ALA A 431 16.17 -27.77 -14.23
N VAL A 432 15.30 -28.38 -13.42
CA VAL A 432 13.85 -28.21 -13.52
C VAL A 432 13.43 -26.76 -13.26
N GLN A 433 14.04 -26.08 -12.28
CA GLN A 433 13.76 -24.67 -12.02
C GLN A 433 14.17 -23.77 -13.19
N TRP A 434 15.35 -23.97 -13.77
CA TRP A 434 15.77 -23.24 -14.96
C TRP A 434 14.88 -23.52 -16.16
N ALA A 435 14.46 -24.77 -16.36
CA ALA A 435 13.50 -25.13 -17.38
C ALA A 435 12.13 -24.44 -17.15
N ALA A 436 11.67 -24.35 -15.90
CA ALA A 436 10.43 -23.65 -15.56
C ALA A 436 10.51 -22.15 -15.87
N PHE A 437 11.62 -21.48 -15.52
CA PHE A 437 11.86 -20.08 -15.89
C PHE A 437 11.91 -19.90 -17.42
N GLY A 438 12.63 -20.78 -18.12
CA GLY A 438 12.75 -20.75 -19.58
C GLY A 438 11.40 -20.96 -20.28
N LEU A 439 10.62 -21.95 -19.84
CA LEU A 439 9.29 -22.23 -20.38
C LEU A 439 8.32 -21.07 -20.11
N ALA A 440 8.29 -20.54 -18.88
CA ALA A 440 7.45 -19.38 -18.57
C ALA A 440 7.85 -18.15 -19.40
N GLY A 441 9.15 -17.88 -19.54
CA GLY A 441 9.66 -16.83 -20.41
C GLY A 441 9.25 -17.04 -21.87
N ALA A 442 9.37 -18.26 -22.39
CA ALA A 442 8.97 -18.61 -23.76
C ALA A 442 7.47 -18.42 -23.99
N VAL A 443 6.61 -18.87 -23.06
CA VAL A 443 5.15 -18.67 -23.13
C VAL A 443 4.80 -17.18 -23.09
N VAL A 444 5.43 -16.42 -22.19
CA VAL A 444 5.23 -14.96 -22.08
C VAL A 444 5.60 -14.27 -23.39
N VAL A 445 6.78 -14.55 -23.95
CA VAL A 445 7.23 -13.97 -25.21
C VAL A 445 6.36 -14.41 -26.39
N PHE A 446 5.98 -15.68 -26.46
CA PHE A 446 5.13 -16.21 -27.53
C PHE A 446 3.78 -15.48 -27.59
N TYR A 447 3.03 -15.44 -26.49
CA TYR A 447 1.75 -14.72 -26.45
C TYR A 447 1.92 -13.21 -26.60
N GLY A 448 3.07 -12.68 -26.18
CA GLY A 448 3.45 -11.28 -26.37
C GLY A 448 3.63 -10.89 -27.83
N VAL A 449 4.32 -11.73 -28.60
CA VAL A 449 4.53 -11.54 -30.04
C VAL A 449 3.26 -11.88 -30.82
N TYR A 450 2.61 -13.00 -30.52
CA TYR A 450 1.39 -13.42 -31.20
C TYR A 450 0.24 -12.43 -30.98
N GLY A 451 0.21 -11.75 -29.82
CA GLY A 451 -0.75 -10.70 -29.52
C GLY A 451 -0.77 -9.55 -30.53
N TYR A 452 0.31 -9.30 -31.29
CA TYR A 452 0.33 -8.28 -32.34
C TYR A 452 -0.49 -8.65 -33.58
N PHE A 453 -0.70 -9.95 -33.82
CA PHE A 453 -1.34 -10.47 -35.03
C PHE A 453 -2.84 -10.79 -34.82
N VAL A 454 -3.38 -10.51 -33.63
CA VAL A 454 -4.78 -10.78 -33.28
C VAL A 454 -5.52 -9.51 -32.86
N GLU A 455 -6.85 -9.59 -32.91
CA GLU A 455 -7.76 -8.56 -32.42
C GLU A 455 -7.56 -8.25 -30.93
N SER A 456 -7.91 -7.02 -30.53
CA SER A 456 -7.69 -6.51 -29.17
C SER A 456 -8.37 -7.36 -28.08
N ILE A 457 -9.56 -7.91 -28.34
CA ILE A 457 -10.29 -8.73 -27.35
C ILE A 457 -9.59 -10.08 -27.12
N VAL A 458 -9.09 -10.70 -28.19
CA VAL A 458 -8.32 -11.96 -28.12
C VAL A 458 -6.98 -11.71 -27.42
N ARG A 459 -6.32 -10.59 -27.75
CA ARG A 459 -5.08 -10.14 -27.12
C ARG A 459 -5.22 -9.95 -25.60
N ILE A 460 -6.34 -9.39 -25.15
CA ILE A 460 -6.67 -9.28 -23.72
C ILE A 460 -6.76 -10.69 -23.12
N GLY A 461 -7.41 -11.64 -23.78
CA GLY A 461 -7.46 -13.04 -23.34
C GLY A 461 -6.09 -13.69 -23.13
N PHE A 462 -5.09 -13.39 -23.97
CA PHE A 462 -3.76 -14.00 -23.88
C PHE A 462 -2.98 -13.68 -22.60
N SER A 463 -3.30 -12.55 -21.95
CA SER A 463 -2.70 -12.20 -20.66
C SER A 463 -2.89 -13.30 -19.61
N VAL A 464 -4.01 -14.02 -19.63
CA VAL A 464 -4.33 -15.09 -18.68
C VAL A 464 -3.29 -16.21 -18.78
N TYR A 465 -2.92 -16.60 -20.00
CA TYR A 465 -1.92 -17.64 -20.21
C TYR A 465 -0.53 -17.19 -19.76
N GLN A 466 -0.16 -15.93 -20.01
CA GLN A 466 1.09 -15.36 -19.51
C GLN A 466 1.14 -15.38 -17.97
N VAL A 467 0.06 -14.94 -17.33
CA VAL A 467 -0.08 -14.88 -15.87
C VAL A 467 0.00 -16.28 -15.25
N VAL A 468 -0.76 -17.24 -15.77
CA VAL A 468 -0.77 -18.63 -15.29
C VAL A 468 0.60 -19.28 -15.44
N ALA A 469 1.31 -19.02 -16.55
CA ALA A 469 2.66 -19.53 -16.74
C ALA A 469 3.65 -18.96 -15.71
N VAL A 470 3.60 -17.65 -15.45
CA VAL A 470 4.45 -17.00 -14.44
C VAL A 470 4.14 -17.49 -13.04
N LEU A 471 2.86 -17.48 -12.63
CA LEU A 471 2.45 -17.96 -11.30
C LEU A 471 2.78 -19.45 -11.12
N GLY A 472 2.55 -20.27 -12.14
CA GLY A 472 2.92 -21.68 -12.15
C GLY A 472 4.43 -21.89 -11.96
N ALA A 473 5.26 -21.10 -12.64
CA ALA A 473 6.71 -21.15 -12.46
C ALA A 473 7.13 -20.71 -11.06
N LEU A 474 6.56 -19.63 -10.51
CA LEU A 474 6.83 -19.17 -9.15
C LEU A 474 6.52 -20.25 -8.11
N VAL A 475 5.34 -20.86 -8.19
CA VAL A 475 4.91 -21.93 -7.28
C VAL A 475 5.80 -23.16 -7.41
N LEU A 476 6.04 -23.64 -8.64
CA LEU A 476 6.90 -24.79 -8.91
C LEU A 476 8.32 -24.56 -8.40
N VAL A 477 8.90 -23.39 -8.68
CA VAL A 477 10.25 -23.04 -8.24
C VAL A 477 10.32 -23.02 -6.72
N MET A 478 9.36 -22.40 -6.01
CA MET A 478 9.33 -22.40 -4.54
C MET A 478 9.13 -23.80 -3.95
N ALA A 479 8.25 -24.60 -4.55
CA ALA A 479 7.98 -25.98 -4.13
C ALA A 479 9.22 -26.87 -4.22
N LEU A 480 10.11 -26.61 -5.18
CA LEU A 480 11.41 -27.28 -5.28
C LEU A 480 12.49 -26.62 -4.40
N ASP A 481 12.52 -25.29 -4.31
CA ASP A 481 13.55 -24.52 -3.60
C ASP A 481 13.53 -24.78 -2.08
N ILE A 482 12.35 -24.78 -1.48
CA ILE A 482 12.17 -25.02 -0.03
C ILE A 482 12.78 -26.37 0.41
N PRO A 483 12.39 -27.53 -0.15
CA PRO A 483 12.95 -28.81 0.26
C PRO A 483 14.41 -29.00 -0.17
N MET A 484 14.82 -28.45 -1.31
CA MET A 484 16.20 -28.56 -1.81
C MET A 484 17.23 -27.94 -0.85
N PHE A 485 16.86 -26.83 -0.20
CA PHE A 485 17.72 -26.11 0.74
C PHE A 485 17.43 -26.45 2.21
N ARG A 486 16.59 -27.45 2.49
CA ARG A 486 16.33 -27.93 3.86
C ARG A 486 17.56 -28.67 4.39
N GLY A 487 18.15 -28.16 5.47
CA GLY A 487 19.41 -28.68 6.03
C GLY A 487 20.65 -28.31 5.21
N ALA A 488 20.58 -27.23 4.41
CA ALA A 488 21.74 -26.69 3.70
C ALA A 488 22.83 -26.21 4.68
N ARG A 489 24.10 -26.41 4.31
CA ARG A 489 25.25 -25.90 5.08
C ARG A 489 25.30 -24.38 4.95
N SER A 490 25.48 -23.66 6.06
CA SER A 490 25.65 -22.20 6.04
C SER A 490 27.08 -21.82 5.66
N THR A 491 27.23 -20.80 4.82
CA THR A 491 28.54 -20.21 4.47
C THR A 491 28.98 -19.12 5.45
N GLY A 492 28.17 -18.81 6.46
CA GLY A 492 28.43 -17.78 7.46
C GLY A 492 27.14 -17.12 7.95
N THR A 493 27.23 -16.45 9.10
CA THR A 493 26.14 -15.63 9.63
C THR A 493 25.96 -14.37 8.78
N ILE A 494 24.72 -13.93 8.63
CA ILE A 494 24.40 -12.67 7.94
C ILE A 494 24.84 -11.52 8.85
N ARG A 495 25.62 -10.57 8.32
CA ARG A 495 26.14 -9.42 9.06
C ARG A 495 25.12 -8.28 9.05
N TRP A 496 24.06 -8.42 9.85
CA TRP A 496 23.03 -7.39 9.96
C TRP A 496 23.63 -6.06 10.45
N GLY A 497 23.18 -4.95 9.89
CA GLY A 497 23.65 -3.61 10.26
C GLY A 497 24.82 -3.10 9.41
N THR A 498 25.46 -3.96 8.60
CA THR A 498 26.61 -3.58 7.75
C THR A 498 26.22 -3.25 6.31
N ILE A 499 24.94 -3.22 5.98
CA ILE A 499 24.47 -2.84 4.64
C ILE A 499 24.74 -1.35 4.39
N ALA A 500 25.07 -0.98 3.15
CA ALA A 500 25.34 0.40 2.77
C ALA A 500 24.12 1.31 3.09
N PRO A 501 24.32 2.53 3.66
CA PRO A 501 23.21 3.44 4.02
C PRO A 501 22.27 3.77 2.85
N ARG A 502 22.77 3.75 1.61
CA ARG A 502 21.97 3.94 0.40
C ARG A 502 20.82 2.94 0.25
N SER A 503 20.92 1.75 0.82
CA SER A 503 19.83 0.77 0.86
C SER A 503 18.60 1.27 1.63
N GLN A 504 18.81 2.10 2.66
CA GLN A 504 17.73 2.63 3.50
C GLN A 504 16.95 3.73 2.76
N TYR A 505 17.64 4.59 2.01
CA TYR A 505 16.98 5.54 1.11
C TYR A 505 16.14 4.84 0.05
N VAL A 506 16.55 3.64 -0.40
CA VAL A 506 15.75 2.83 -1.33
C VAL A 506 14.46 2.36 -0.65
N LEU A 507 14.49 1.87 0.59
CA LEU A 507 13.27 1.47 1.30
C LEU A 507 12.29 2.65 1.50
N ILE A 508 12.82 3.83 1.81
CA ILE A 508 12.02 5.06 1.91
C ILE A 508 11.44 5.43 0.54
N LEU A 509 12.23 5.37 -0.52
CA LEU A 509 11.78 5.61 -1.90
C LEU A 509 10.64 4.65 -2.28
N LEU A 510 10.75 3.36 -1.95
CA LEU A 510 9.70 2.37 -2.23
C LEU A 510 8.38 2.74 -1.53
N ALA A 511 8.44 3.12 -0.25
CA ALA A 511 7.26 3.54 0.50
C ALA A 511 6.61 4.81 -0.07
N VAL A 512 7.41 5.83 -0.39
CA VAL A 512 6.90 7.09 -0.98
C VAL A 512 6.28 6.82 -2.35
N THR A 513 6.98 6.05 -3.20
CA THR A 513 6.53 5.70 -4.55
C THR A 513 5.21 4.93 -4.51
N PHE A 514 5.08 3.96 -3.61
CA PHE A 514 3.84 3.19 -3.48
C PHE A 514 2.69 4.03 -2.91
N THR A 515 2.95 4.91 -1.93
CA THR A 515 1.95 5.84 -1.39
C THR A 515 1.40 6.75 -2.48
N TRP A 516 2.31 7.32 -3.29
CA TRP A 516 1.93 8.19 -4.39
C TRP A 516 1.15 7.42 -5.48
N LEU A 517 1.59 6.19 -5.79
CA LEU A 517 0.88 5.29 -6.70
C LEU A 517 -0.55 4.99 -6.22
N MET A 518 -0.77 4.80 -4.92
CA MET A 518 -2.12 4.62 -4.38
C MET A 518 -3.00 5.84 -4.58
N GLY A 519 -2.46 7.05 -4.39
CA GLY A 519 -3.16 8.30 -4.70
C GLY A 519 -3.49 8.43 -6.19
N LEU A 520 -2.52 8.13 -7.07
CA LEU A 520 -2.71 8.13 -8.52
C LEU A 520 -3.84 7.18 -8.95
N MET A 521 -3.85 5.94 -8.45
CA MET A 521 -4.87 4.96 -8.81
C MET A 521 -6.22 5.26 -8.15
N GLY A 522 -6.23 5.87 -6.96
CA GLY A 522 -7.42 6.42 -6.34
C GLY A 522 -8.07 7.50 -7.22
N PHE A 523 -7.25 8.43 -7.73
CA PHE A 523 -7.66 9.45 -8.69
C PHE A 523 -8.18 8.83 -9.99
N ALA A 524 -7.44 7.90 -10.60
CA ALA A 524 -7.84 7.23 -11.84
C ALA A 524 -9.22 6.56 -11.72
N ARG A 525 -9.47 5.80 -10.63
CA ARG A 525 -10.77 5.15 -10.37
C ARG A 525 -11.91 6.14 -10.14
N SER A 526 -11.63 7.30 -9.55
CA SER A 526 -12.63 8.35 -9.43
C SER A 526 -12.90 9.02 -10.78
N GLY A 527 -11.85 9.30 -11.55
CA GLY A 527 -11.92 9.98 -12.84
C GLY A 527 -12.60 9.18 -13.94
N ILE A 528 -12.55 7.83 -13.93
CA ILE A 528 -13.28 7.01 -14.91
C ILE A 528 -14.81 7.17 -14.80
N ARG A 529 -15.33 7.59 -13.65
CA ARG A 529 -16.75 7.93 -13.48
C ARG A 529 -17.09 9.33 -13.97
N GLN A 530 -16.11 10.12 -14.40
CA GLN A 530 -16.31 11.46 -14.95
C GLN A 530 -17.17 12.35 -14.02
N HIS A 531 -18.37 12.70 -14.47
CA HIS A 531 -19.34 13.56 -13.79
C HIS A 531 -20.40 12.75 -13.02
N TRP A 532 -20.10 11.52 -12.62
CA TRP A 532 -21.02 10.64 -11.90
C TRP A 532 -20.50 10.31 -10.50
N HIS A 533 -21.35 10.44 -9.49
CA HIS A 533 -21.11 9.85 -8.17
C HIS A 533 -21.37 8.33 -8.20
N VAL A 534 -22.46 7.94 -8.86
CA VAL A 534 -22.78 6.54 -9.18
C VAL A 534 -22.99 6.46 -10.69
N TYR A 535 -22.12 5.70 -11.37
CA TYR A 535 -22.02 5.71 -12.82
C TYR A 535 -23.35 5.36 -13.50
N GLY A 536 -23.87 6.24 -14.35
CA GLY A 536 -25.12 6.06 -15.08
C GLY A 536 -26.41 6.22 -14.24
N VAL A 537 -26.30 6.53 -12.94
CA VAL A 537 -27.46 6.61 -12.04
C VAL A 537 -27.56 7.98 -11.36
N MET A 538 -26.46 8.42 -10.75
CA MET A 538 -26.42 9.70 -10.01
C MET A 538 -25.32 10.59 -10.56
N ARG A 539 -25.73 11.59 -11.35
CA ARG A 539 -24.83 12.62 -11.88
C ARG A 539 -24.43 13.61 -10.78
N ASP A 540 -23.15 13.94 -10.74
CA ASP A 540 -22.60 15.03 -9.95
C ASP A 540 -23.01 16.35 -10.63
N THR A 541 -23.85 17.12 -9.96
CA THR A 541 -24.30 18.44 -10.42
C THR A 541 -23.74 19.56 -9.54
N SER A 542 -22.72 19.26 -8.73
CA SER A 542 -22.01 20.29 -7.98
C SER A 542 -21.19 21.17 -8.91
N VAL A 543 -20.86 22.38 -8.45
CA VAL A 543 -19.96 23.30 -9.18
C VAL A 543 -18.56 22.70 -9.38
N ASP A 544 -18.19 21.75 -8.52
CA ASP A 544 -16.91 21.04 -8.54
C ASP A 544 -16.95 19.73 -9.35
N ALA A 545 -18.00 19.50 -10.16
CA ALA A 545 -18.19 18.30 -10.96
C ALA A 545 -17.23 18.23 -12.17
N VAL A 546 -15.92 18.25 -11.92
CA VAL A 546 -14.87 18.27 -12.94
C VAL A 546 -13.84 17.15 -12.68
N THR A 547 -13.20 16.70 -13.77
CA THR A 547 -11.98 15.89 -13.67
C THR A 547 -10.78 16.81 -13.84
N PRO A 548 -9.98 17.05 -12.78
CA PRO A 548 -8.89 18.01 -12.85
C PRO A 548 -7.81 17.54 -13.82
N ALA A 549 -7.07 18.51 -14.37
CA ALA A 549 -5.92 18.25 -15.21
C ALA A 549 -4.85 17.44 -14.45
N LEU A 550 -4.08 16.64 -15.20
CA LEU A 550 -3.10 15.70 -14.65
C LEU A 550 -2.06 16.37 -13.73
N GLY A 551 -1.53 17.53 -14.11
CA GLY A 551 -0.56 18.26 -13.30
C GLY A 551 -1.15 18.73 -11.97
N TYR A 552 -2.39 19.21 -11.98
CA TYR A 552 -3.08 19.60 -10.75
C TYR A 552 -3.33 18.39 -9.83
N ALA A 553 -3.82 17.29 -10.39
CA ALA A 553 -4.03 16.04 -9.65
C ALA A 553 -2.72 15.52 -9.04
N ALA A 554 -1.62 15.55 -9.79
CA ALA A 554 -0.29 15.16 -9.31
C ALA A 554 0.18 16.02 -8.12
N ASN A 555 -0.04 17.34 -8.16
CA ASN A 555 0.28 18.23 -7.04
C ASN A 555 -0.54 17.90 -5.80
N VAL A 556 -1.84 17.68 -5.96
CA VAL A 556 -2.74 17.28 -4.86
C VAL A 556 -2.32 15.94 -4.26
N ILE A 557 -2.04 14.93 -5.08
CA ILE A 557 -1.55 13.62 -4.62
C ILE A 557 -0.24 13.79 -3.83
N THR A 558 0.65 14.67 -4.29
CA THR A 558 1.92 14.97 -3.63
C THR A 558 1.71 15.62 -2.27
N LEU A 559 0.83 16.62 -2.17
CA LEU A 559 0.49 17.27 -0.90
C LEU A 559 -0.12 16.28 0.10
N VAL A 560 -1.04 15.42 -0.35
CA VAL A 560 -1.64 14.37 0.49
C VAL A 560 -0.60 13.33 0.91
N THR A 561 0.34 12.97 0.03
CA THR A 561 1.44 12.05 0.36
C THR A 561 2.36 12.67 1.43
N ILE A 562 2.71 13.95 1.29
CA ILE A 562 3.50 14.68 2.30
C ILE A 562 2.75 14.72 3.63
N ALA A 563 1.46 15.05 3.62
CA ALA A 563 0.63 15.09 4.83
C ALA A 563 0.56 13.71 5.51
N PHE A 564 0.41 12.64 4.73
CA PHE A 564 0.46 11.27 5.26
C PHE A 564 1.78 10.97 5.96
N PHE A 565 2.93 11.21 5.31
CA PHE A 565 4.23 10.97 5.94
C PHE A 565 4.51 11.89 7.13
N ALA A 566 4.03 13.14 7.10
CA ALA A 566 4.11 14.04 8.26
C ALA A 566 3.34 13.48 9.46
N LEU A 567 2.11 12.98 9.25
CA LEU A 567 1.31 12.34 10.29
C LEU A 567 1.97 11.04 10.79
N VAL A 568 2.50 10.21 9.89
CA VAL A 568 3.23 8.99 10.26
C VAL A 568 4.46 9.32 11.11
N MET A 569 5.27 10.29 10.71
CA MET A 569 6.41 10.75 11.51
C MET A 569 5.99 11.31 12.87
N PHE A 570 4.89 12.06 12.93
CA PHE A 570 4.33 12.58 14.18
C PHE A 570 3.89 11.44 15.12
N ILE A 571 3.18 10.43 14.60
CA ILE A 571 2.74 9.25 15.35
C ILE A 571 3.95 8.48 15.88
N PHE A 572 4.97 8.27 15.05
CA PHE A 572 6.19 7.56 15.45
C PHE A 572 7.01 8.34 16.48
N TRP A 573 7.07 9.67 16.35
CA TRP A 573 7.71 10.53 17.35
C TRP A 573 6.98 10.47 18.69
N LEU A 574 5.64 10.54 18.69
CA LEU A 574 4.82 10.42 19.88
C LEU A 574 5.00 9.04 20.56
N GLY A 575 5.03 7.96 19.78
CA GLY A 575 5.31 6.61 20.28
C GLY A 575 6.71 6.48 20.89
N GLY A 576 7.71 7.14 20.31
CA GLY A 576 9.08 7.16 20.85
C GLY A 576 9.23 7.95 22.16
N LEU A 577 8.36 8.93 22.43
CA LEU A 577 8.31 9.62 23.74
C LEU A 577 7.76 8.71 24.83
N ALA A 578 6.73 7.91 24.52
CA ALA A 578 6.16 6.94 25.46
C ALA A 578 7.20 5.89 25.89
N GLU A 579 8.03 5.40 24.96
CA GLU A 579 9.12 4.45 25.25
C GLU A 579 10.15 5.00 26.24
N LYS A 580 10.50 6.29 26.13
CA LYS A 580 11.42 6.94 27.07
C LYS A 580 10.85 7.08 28.48
N GLY A 581 9.52 7.17 28.60
CA GLY A 581 8.82 7.22 29.88
C GLY A 581 8.62 5.84 30.53
N THR A 582 8.38 4.79 29.74
CA THR A 582 8.16 3.41 30.23
C THR A 582 9.42 2.59 30.43
N ALA A 583 10.57 3.05 29.94
CA ALA A 583 11.88 2.48 30.29
C ALA A 583 12.15 2.47 31.83
N SER A 584 11.30 3.16 32.60
CA SER A 584 11.30 3.16 34.08
C SER A 584 10.24 2.27 34.73
N ALA A 585 9.35 1.58 34.00
CA ALA A 585 8.19 0.89 34.62
C ALA A 585 7.90 -0.55 34.16
N HIS A 586 8.07 -0.94 32.88
CA HIS A 586 7.80 -2.31 32.45
C HIS A 586 8.75 -2.76 31.33
N GLY A 587 9.69 -3.64 31.67
CA GLY A 587 10.63 -4.25 30.72
C GLY A 587 9.97 -5.37 29.94
N HIS A 588 9.50 -5.09 28.72
CA HIS A 588 9.31 -6.15 27.73
C HIS A 588 10.66 -6.77 27.38
N ALA A 589 10.64 -8.06 27.01
CA ALA A 589 11.82 -8.88 26.79
C ALA A 589 12.92 -8.11 26.00
N PRO A 590 14.18 -8.12 26.47
CA PRO A 590 15.26 -7.43 25.79
C PRO A 590 15.33 -7.90 24.34
N ALA A 591 15.42 -6.94 23.42
CA ALA A 591 15.48 -7.23 22.00
C ALA A 591 16.58 -8.27 21.72
N PRO A 592 16.27 -9.42 21.10
CA PRO A 592 17.22 -10.51 20.99
C PRO A 592 18.44 -10.09 20.16
N ALA A 593 19.62 -10.55 20.58
CA ALA A 593 20.86 -10.33 19.83
C ALA A 593 20.72 -10.96 18.44
N ILE A 594 20.54 -10.12 17.41
CA ILE A 594 20.62 -10.58 16.03
C ILE A 594 22.11 -10.76 15.73
N ALA A 595 22.55 -12.01 15.60
CA ALA A 595 23.96 -12.36 15.39
C ALA A 595 24.61 -11.46 14.32
N GLY A 596 25.68 -10.76 14.71
CA GLY A 596 26.39 -9.79 13.87
C GLY A 596 26.88 -8.54 14.60
N GLY A 597 26.33 -8.23 15.78
CA GLY A 597 26.92 -7.24 16.68
C GLY A 597 28.28 -7.74 17.16
N ARG A 598 29.34 -6.99 16.84
CA ARG A 598 30.69 -7.27 17.34
C ARG A 598 30.60 -7.19 18.87
N ALA A 599 30.85 -8.30 19.57
CA ALA A 599 31.01 -8.23 21.02
C ALA A 599 32.10 -7.18 21.31
N PRO A 600 31.90 -6.27 22.27
CA PRO A 600 32.99 -5.43 22.72
C PRO A 600 34.10 -6.37 23.22
N ASP A 601 35.27 -6.26 22.61
CA ASP A 601 36.45 -7.04 22.99
C ASP A 601 36.66 -6.87 24.50
N ALA A 602 36.62 -7.99 25.23
CA ALA A 602 37.00 -8.07 26.65
C ALA A 602 38.49 -8.39 26.77
#